data_AF-A0A6C0D5X3-F1
#
_entry.id   AF-A0A6C0D5X3-F1
#
_cell.length_a   1.000
_cell.length_b   1.000
_cell.length_c   1.000
_cell.angle_alpha   90.00
_cell.angle_beta   90.00
_cell.angle_gamma   90.00
#
_symmetry.space_group_name_H-M   'P 1'
#
loop_
_entity.id
_entity.type
_entity.pdbx_description
1 polymer ?
#
loop_
_entity_poly.entity_id
_entity_poly.type
_entity_poly.pdbx_seq_one_letter_code
_entity_poly.pdbx_strand_id
1 'polypeptide(L)'
;MRFEIVLVLITAFLMANIYTDGKYMKLALSWKKYYQMAGIAFAAIMIYWLMKKNPLYAKQIITTSNDYLKYLPVDKNASMVVSPILDFTAKYGFSQEQLGGAPYLSMPPLQQHKSQYERITQSGKNSTKRSVSETKKKFVAASQKWTCGKCAKQLPAWFEVDHKIRLEYGGSNHVDNLVALCRDCHGEKTAMENL
;
A
#
# COMPACT_ATOMS: atom_id res chain seq x y z
N MET A 1 41.67 13.20 7.20
CA MET A 1 41.04 14.46 7.69
C MET A 1 40.96 14.37 9.20
N ARG A 2 41.33 15.42 9.92
CA ARG A 2 41.27 15.46 11.39
C ARG A 2 39.78 15.47 11.80
N PHE A 3 39.38 14.55 12.69
CA PHE A 3 37.98 14.35 13.10
C PHE A 3 37.35 15.63 13.67
N GLU A 4 38.18 16.45 14.30
CA GLU A 4 37.87 17.76 14.87
C GLU A 4 37.36 18.75 13.80
N ILE A 5 37.90 18.70 12.58
CA ILE A 5 37.47 19.57 11.47
C ILE A 5 36.07 19.17 11.00
N VAL A 6 35.77 17.86 10.96
CA VAL A 6 34.45 17.35 10.58
C VAL A 6 33.40 17.77 11.61
N LEU A 7 33.73 17.69 12.90
CA LEU A 7 32.86 18.18 13.98
C LEU A 7 32.55 19.66 13.84
N VAL A 8 33.57 20.51 13.67
CA VAL A 8 33.37 21.96 13.51
C VAL A 8 32.51 22.30 12.29
N LEU A 9 32.72 21.60 11.17
CA LEU A 9 31.92 21.79 9.95
C LEU A 9 30.46 21.38 10.15
N ILE A 10 30.20 20.25 10.82
CA ILE A 10 28.83 19.80 11.12
C ILE A 10 28.14 20.80 12.05
N THR A 11 28.80 21.23 13.12
CA THR A 11 28.22 22.18 14.08
C THR A 11 27.95 23.54 13.43
N ALA A 12 28.88 24.05 12.62
CA ALA A 12 28.68 25.30 11.87
C ALA A 12 27.52 25.19 10.86
N PHE A 13 27.40 24.06 10.17
CA PHE A 13 26.30 23.78 9.24
C PHE A 13 24.95 23.73 9.97
N LEU A 14 24.88 23.08 11.13
CA LEU A 14 23.65 23.01 11.94
C LEU A 14 23.23 24.40 12.46
N MET A 15 24.18 25.20 12.96
CA MET A 15 23.91 26.58 13.39
C MET A 15 23.41 27.44 12.22
N ALA A 16 24.04 27.36 11.05
CA ALA A 16 23.60 28.08 9.85
C ALA A 16 22.21 27.63 9.36
N ASN A 17 21.90 26.33 9.48
CA ASN A 17 20.60 25.79 9.12
C ASN A 17 19.49 26.28 10.07
N ILE A 18 19.76 26.40 11.38
CA ILE A 18 18.83 26.97 12.36
C ILE A 18 18.65 28.47 12.10
N TYR A 19 19.74 29.21 11.87
CA TYR A 19 19.70 30.66 11.59
C TYR A 19 18.90 31.04 10.34
N THR A 20 18.77 30.11 9.38
CA THR A 20 18.07 30.34 8.11
C THR A 20 16.69 29.68 8.04
N ASP A 21 16.11 29.27 9.17
CA ASP A 21 14.82 28.57 9.26
C ASP A 21 14.70 27.36 8.31
N GLY A 22 15.83 26.68 8.09
CA GLY A 22 15.94 25.56 7.18
C GLY A 22 15.69 25.90 5.71
N LYS A 23 15.86 27.15 5.27
CA LYS A 23 15.66 27.57 3.86
C LYS A 23 16.43 26.69 2.88
N TYR A 24 17.69 26.38 3.19
CA TYR A 24 18.53 25.51 2.36
C TYR A 24 18.09 24.04 2.41
N MET A 25 17.65 23.53 3.56
CA MET A 25 17.11 22.18 3.64
C MET A 25 15.76 22.04 2.92
N LYS A 26 14.89 23.05 2.99
CA LYS A 26 13.63 23.10 2.25
C LYS A 26 13.88 23.16 0.74
N LEU A 27 14.88 23.94 0.30
CA LEU A 27 15.31 24.00 -1.10
C LEU A 27 15.87 22.65 -1.59
N ALA A 28 16.75 22.01 -0.81
CA ALA A 28 17.27 20.68 -1.15
C ALA A 28 16.15 19.63 -1.23
N LEU A 29 15.22 19.61 -0.27
CA LEU A 29 14.08 18.70 -0.27
C LEU A 29 13.05 19.00 -1.38
N SER A 30 13.03 20.22 -1.93
CA SER A 30 12.15 20.56 -3.06
C SER A 30 12.52 19.80 -4.34
N TRP A 31 13.78 19.37 -4.48
CA TRP A 31 14.26 18.64 -5.65
C TRP A 31 14.09 17.12 -5.54
N LYS A 32 13.25 16.65 -4.60
CA LYS A 32 12.94 15.22 -4.39
C LYS A 32 12.67 14.45 -5.69
N LYS A 33 11.93 15.04 -6.63
CA LYS A 33 11.65 14.44 -7.95
C LYS A 33 12.93 14.15 -8.75
N TYR A 34 13.90 15.08 -8.74
CA TYR A 34 15.16 14.92 -9.47
C TYR A 34 16.05 13.88 -8.81
N TYR A 35 16.09 13.79 -7.48
CA TYR A 35 16.80 12.73 -6.78
C TYR A 35 16.21 11.34 -7.06
N GLN A 36 14.88 11.23 -7.15
CA GLN A 36 14.22 9.98 -7.54
C GLN A 36 14.56 9.57 -8.98
N MET A 37 14.51 10.52 -9.93
CA MET A 37 14.89 10.26 -11.32
C MET A 37 16.37 9.87 -11.46
N ALA A 38 17.26 10.60 -10.77
CA ALA A 38 18.70 10.32 -10.78
C ALA A 38 19.01 8.95 -10.15
N GLY A 39 18.33 8.59 -9.06
CA GLY A 39 18.48 7.28 -8.42
C GLY A 39 18.08 6.12 -9.34
N ILE A 40 16.97 6.25 -10.07
CA ILE A 40 16.53 5.24 -11.04
C ILE A 40 17.54 5.11 -12.19
N ALA A 41 17.99 6.24 -12.76
CA ALA A 41 18.97 6.24 -13.83
C ALA A 41 20.31 5.62 -13.39
N PHE A 42 20.79 5.99 -12.20
CA PHE A 42 22.00 5.44 -11.61
C PHE A 42 21.89 3.92 -11.38
N ALA A 43 20.77 3.45 -10.81
CA ALA A 43 20.55 2.02 -10.60
C ALA A 43 20.54 1.24 -11.93
N ALA A 44 19.87 1.77 -12.97
CA ALA A 44 19.84 1.14 -14.29
C ALA A 44 21.23 1.04 -14.91
N ILE A 45 22.04 2.10 -14.82
CA ILE A 45 23.42 2.12 -15.32
C ILE A 45 24.30 1.13 -14.54
N MET A 46 24.15 1.08 -13.22
CA MET A 46 24.88 0.15 -12.36
C MET A 46 24.56 -1.31 -12.71
N ILE A 47 23.29 -1.64 -12.91
CA ILE A 47 22.85 -2.99 -13.30
C ILE A 47 23.37 -3.32 -14.71
N TYR A 48 23.27 -2.40 -15.67
CA TYR A 48 23.82 -2.58 -17.02
C TYR A 48 25.33 -2.86 -16.99
N TRP A 49 26.07 -2.09 -16.21
CA TRP A 49 27.52 -2.26 -16.08
C TRP A 49 27.89 -3.59 -15.41
N LEU A 50 27.16 -3.98 -14.36
CA LEU A 50 27.34 -5.26 -13.66
C LEU A 50 27.11 -6.46 -14.59
N MET A 51 26.01 -6.44 -15.36
CA MET A 51 25.69 -7.50 -16.32
C MET A 51 26.74 -7.61 -17.43
N LYS A 52 27.28 -6.48 -17.92
CA LYS A 52 28.28 -6.46 -19.00
C LYS A 52 29.66 -6.93 -18.54
N LYS A 53 30.06 -6.61 -17.31
CA LYS A 53 31.39 -6.96 -16.78
C LYS A 53 31.45 -8.40 -16.30
N ASN A 54 30.43 -8.88 -15.57
CA ASN A 54 30.47 -10.17 -14.88
C ASN A 54 29.08 -10.84 -14.80
N PRO A 55 28.60 -11.49 -15.87
CA PRO A 55 27.27 -12.09 -15.90
C PRO A 55 27.08 -13.23 -14.89
N LEU A 56 28.15 -13.95 -14.53
CA LEU A 56 28.09 -15.03 -13.53
C LEU A 56 27.91 -14.48 -12.11
N TYR A 57 28.65 -13.43 -11.73
CA TYR A 57 28.50 -12.79 -10.42
C TYR A 57 27.17 -12.05 -10.29
N ALA A 58 26.66 -11.44 -11.37
CA ALA A 58 25.33 -10.83 -11.38
C ALA A 58 24.23 -11.86 -11.04
N LYS A 59 24.30 -13.06 -11.64
CA LYS A 59 23.39 -14.17 -11.31
C LYS A 59 23.49 -14.57 -9.84
N GLN A 60 24.70 -14.73 -9.32
CA GLN A 60 24.93 -15.11 -7.92
C GLN A 60 24.45 -14.05 -6.92
N ILE A 61 24.63 -12.76 -7.22
CA ILE A 61 24.11 -11.66 -6.38
C ILE A 61 22.58 -11.68 -6.35
N ILE A 62 21.93 -11.89 -7.49
CA ILE A 62 20.47 -11.93 -7.58
C ILE A 62 19.89 -13.15 -6.83
N THR A 63 20.49 -14.34 -7.00
CA THR A 63 20.03 -15.55 -6.29
C THR A 63 20.24 -15.43 -4.79
N THR A 64 21.41 -14.98 -4.36
CA THR A 64 21.73 -14.78 -2.93
C THR A 64 20.85 -13.70 -2.30
N SER A 65 20.57 -12.61 -3.03
CA SER A 65 19.70 -11.54 -2.53
C SER A 65 18.26 -11.99 -2.26
N ASN A 66 17.76 -12.99 -2.99
CA ASN A 66 16.42 -13.54 -2.76
C ASN A 66 16.30 -14.21 -1.37
N ASP A 67 17.35 -14.93 -0.95
CA ASP A 67 17.41 -15.55 0.38
C ASP A 67 17.46 -14.51 1.51
N TYR A 68 18.17 -13.40 1.29
CA TYR A 68 18.24 -12.30 2.26
C TYR A 68 16.97 -11.44 2.30
N LEU A 69 16.32 -11.22 1.16
CA LEU A 69 15.07 -10.45 1.08
C LEU A 69 13.94 -11.09 1.89
N LYS A 70 13.95 -12.43 2.03
CA LYS A 70 12.99 -13.17 2.86
C LYS A 70 13.03 -12.78 4.33
N TYR A 71 14.19 -12.39 4.84
CA TYR A 71 14.40 -12.06 6.25
C TYR A 71 14.57 -10.56 6.49
N LEU A 72 14.42 -9.74 5.46
CA LEU A 72 14.60 -8.30 5.55
C LEU A 72 13.32 -7.67 6.13
N PRO A 73 13.38 -7.02 7.30
CA PRO A 73 12.21 -6.33 7.85
C PRO A 73 11.96 -5.08 7.01
N VAL A 74 11.04 -5.18 6.05
CA VAL A 74 10.64 -4.05 5.21
C VAL A 74 9.50 -3.31 5.91
N ASP A 75 9.75 -2.06 6.30
CA ASP A 75 8.71 -1.17 6.85
C ASP A 75 7.57 -0.95 5.83
N LYS A 76 6.36 -0.67 6.33
CA LYS A 76 5.14 -0.51 5.51
C LYS A 76 5.29 0.56 4.42
N ASN A 77 6.05 1.62 4.70
CA ASN A 77 6.30 2.68 3.72
C ASN A 77 7.28 2.24 2.62
N ALA A 78 8.32 1.48 2.99
CA ALA A 78 9.27 0.92 2.04
C ALA A 78 8.61 -0.17 1.17
N SER A 79 7.67 -0.94 1.74
CA SER A 79 6.93 -1.97 1.01
C SER A 79 6.20 -1.42 -0.20
N MET A 80 5.66 -0.20 -0.16
CA MET A 80 4.92 0.39 -1.29
C MET A 80 5.84 0.75 -2.47
N VAL A 81 7.09 1.09 -2.19
CA VAL A 81 8.09 1.47 -3.20
C VAL A 81 8.77 0.23 -3.78
N VAL A 82 8.98 -0.80 -2.94
CA VAL A 82 9.76 -1.98 -3.28
C VAL A 82 8.88 -3.13 -3.79
N SER A 83 7.58 -3.16 -3.45
CA SER A 83 6.65 -4.22 -3.90
C SER A 83 6.54 -4.39 -5.41
N PRO A 84 6.54 -3.34 -6.26
CA PRO A 84 6.43 -3.53 -7.71
C PRO A 84 7.65 -4.25 -8.29
N ILE A 85 8.84 -4.01 -7.73
CA ILE A 85 10.09 -4.62 -8.16
C ILE A 85 10.16 -6.08 -7.68
N LEU A 86 9.79 -6.33 -6.42
CA LEU A 86 9.77 -7.68 -5.86
C LEU A 86 8.73 -8.57 -6.54
N ASP A 87 7.54 -8.04 -6.84
CA ASP A 87 6.48 -8.77 -7.55
C ASP A 87 6.91 -9.09 -9.00
N PHE A 88 7.67 -8.19 -9.66
CA PHE A 88 8.27 -8.45 -10.96
C PHE A 88 9.32 -9.56 -10.90
N THR A 89 10.23 -9.53 -9.91
CA THR A 89 11.24 -10.58 -9.70
C THR A 89 10.60 -11.93 -9.37
N ALA A 90 9.53 -11.95 -8.57
CA ALA A 90 8.82 -13.17 -8.21
C ALA A 90 8.03 -13.78 -9.38
N LYS A 91 7.40 -12.95 -10.22
CA LYS A 91 6.61 -13.40 -11.38
C LYS A 91 7.48 -13.82 -12.57
N TYR A 92 8.60 -13.14 -12.80
CA TYR A 92 9.56 -13.46 -13.84
C TYR A 92 10.76 -14.23 -13.30
N GLY A 93 10.56 -15.03 -12.23
CA GLY A 93 11.59 -15.88 -11.66
C GLY A 93 12.39 -16.53 -12.79
N PHE A 94 13.67 -16.14 -12.88
CA PHE A 94 14.60 -16.52 -13.93
C PHE A 94 14.56 -18.04 -14.05
N SER A 95 13.80 -18.56 -15.00
CA SER A 95 13.55 -19.98 -15.15
C SER A 95 14.88 -20.64 -15.47
N GLN A 96 15.40 -21.35 -14.49
CA GLN A 96 16.50 -22.28 -14.64
C GLN A 96 16.01 -23.39 -15.57
N GLU A 97 16.47 -23.37 -16.82
CA GLU A 97 16.41 -24.55 -17.68
C GLU A 97 17.19 -25.68 -17.01
N GLN A 98 16.45 -26.75 -16.72
CA GLN A 98 16.84 -28.14 -16.93
C GLN A 98 18.12 -28.63 -16.24
N LEU A 99 17.99 -29.19 -15.03
CA LEU A 99 18.64 -30.47 -14.68
C LEU A 99 18.01 -31.10 -13.43
N GLY A 100 17.45 -32.30 -13.59
CA GLY A 100 17.42 -33.36 -12.57
C GLY A 100 16.62 -33.15 -11.28
N GLY A 101 15.42 -33.74 -11.23
CA GLY A 101 14.79 -34.34 -10.04
C GLY A 101 15.08 -33.72 -8.67
N ALA A 102 14.31 -32.70 -8.28
CA ALA A 102 14.12 -32.33 -6.88
C ALA A 102 12.65 -31.94 -6.68
N PRO A 103 12.02 -32.26 -5.53
CA PRO A 103 10.61 -32.00 -5.32
C PRO A 103 10.40 -30.50 -5.37
N TYR A 104 9.49 -30.09 -6.24
CA TYR A 104 8.98 -28.73 -6.33
C TYR A 104 8.48 -28.30 -4.95
N LEU A 105 9.29 -27.52 -4.23
CA LEU A 105 8.75 -26.71 -3.14
C LEU A 105 7.94 -25.61 -3.81
N SER A 106 6.65 -25.88 -3.99
CA SER A 106 5.65 -24.88 -4.35
C SER A 106 5.75 -23.76 -3.32
N MET A 107 6.42 -22.67 -3.70
CA MET A 107 6.40 -21.45 -2.92
C MET A 107 4.93 -21.03 -2.82
N PRO A 108 4.40 -20.77 -1.60
CA PRO A 108 3.05 -20.27 -1.46
C PRO A 108 2.94 -19.01 -2.33
N PRO A 109 1.83 -18.82 -3.07
CA PRO A 109 1.66 -17.61 -3.85
C PRO A 109 1.85 -16.43 -2.91
N LEU A 110 2.83 -15.57 -3.22
CA LEU A 110 3.08 -14.35 -2.49
C LEU A 110 1.72 -13.65 -2.39
N GLN A 111 1.12 -13.64 -1.20
CA GLN A 111 -0.18 -13.03 -1.01
C GLN A 111 0.01 -11.58 -1.37
N GLN A 112 -0.46 -11.21 -2.56
CA GLN A 112 -0.49 -9.84 -3.04
C GLN A 112 -1.02 -9.02 -1.88
N HIS A 113 -0.14 -8.19 -1.31
CA HIS A 113 -0.44 -7.40 -0.12
C HIS A 113 -1.41 -6.31 -0.58
N LYS A 114 -2.66 -6.71 -0.86
CA LYS A 114 -3.74 -5.82 -1.25
C LYS A 114 -3.81 -4.80 -0.15
N SER A 115 -3.70 -3.54 -0.55
CA SER A 115 -3.85 -2.42 0.36
C SER A 115 -5.14 -2.63 1.17
N GLN A 116 -5.16 -2.16 2.42
CA GLN A 116 -6.39 -2.28 3.23
C GLN A 116 -7.60 -1.71 2.49
N TYR A 117 -7.39 -0.66 1.69
CA TYR A 117 -8.37 -0.11 0.77
C TYR A 117 -8.90 -1.15 -0.24
N GLU A 118 -8.01 -1.78 -1.02
CA GLU A 118 -8.39 -2.81 -2.01
C GLU A 118 -9.08 -4.02 -1.38
N ARG A 119 -8.68 -4.41 -0.17
CA ARG A 119 -9.36 -5.50 0.56
C ARG A 119 -10.79 -5.12 0.91
N ILE A 120 -11.03 -3.91 1.39
CA ILE A 120 -12.37 -3.47 1.78
C ILE A 120 -13.26 -3.32 0.54
N THR A 121 -12.76 -2.70 -0.53
CA THR A 121 -13.53 -2.48 -1.76
C THR A 121 -13.83 -3.80 -2.47
N GLN A 122 -12.88 -4.71 -2.60
CA GLN A 122 -13.11 -5.99 -3.29
C GLN A 122 -13.86 -7.03 -2.46
N SER A 123 -14.02 -6.82 -1.15
CA SER A 123 -14.76 -7.75 -0.27
C SER A 123 -16.27 -7.71 -0.49
N GLY A 124 -16.96 -8.82 -0.22
CA GLY A 124 -18.42 -8.87 -0.14
C GLY A 124 -19.16 -9.15 -1.45
N LYS A 125 -18.46 -9.45 -2.55
CA LYS A 125 -19.07 -9.82 -3.84
C LYS A 125 -19.84 -11.15 -3.78
N ASN A 126 -19.34 -12.13 -3.03
CA ASN A 126 -19.94 -13.48 -2.94
C ASN A 126 -20.46 -13.81 -1.53
N SER A 127 -20.56 -12.83 -0.62
CA SER A 127 -20.96 -13.08 0.77
C SER A 127 -22.48 -13.03 0.93
N THR A 128 -23.06 -14.11 1.43
CA THR A 128 -24.50 -14.25 1.75
C THR A 128 -24.85 -13.81 3.18
N LYS A 129 -23.86 -13.51 4.04
CA LYS A 129 -24.11 -13.06 5.42
C LYS A 129 -24.69 -11.64 5.42
N ARG A 130 -25.73 -11.41 6.21
CA ARG A 130 -26.38 -10.08 6.37
C ARG A 130 -25.52 -9.05 7.13
N SER A 131 -24.49 -9.50 7.85
CA SER A 131 -23.61 -8.65 8.64
C SER A 131 -22.42 -8.11 7.81
N VAL A 132 -22.21 -6.79 7.85
CA VAL A 132 -21.00 -6.12 7.38
C VAL A 132 -20.06 -5.80 8.55
N SER A 133 -18.74 -5.87 8.33
CA SER A 133 -17.75 -5.61 9.38
C SER A 133 -17.73 -4.13 9.81
N GLU A 134 -17.42 -3.86 11.08
CA GLU A 134 -17.37 -2.49 11.62
C GLU A 134 -16.43 -1.57 10.84
N THR A 135 -15.28 -2.08 10.39
CA THR A 135 -14.34 -1.32 9.54
C THR A 135 -14.97 -0.94 8.20
N LYS A 136 -15.77 -1.84 7.60
CA LYS A 136 -16.48 -1.55 6.35
C LYS A 136 -17.60 -0.52 6.57
N LYS A 137 -18.29 -0.58 7.71
CA LYS A 137 -19.30 0.43 8.08
C LYS A 137 -18.67 1.83 8.19
N LYS A 138 -17.53 1.94 8.89
CA LYS A 138 -16.76 3.18 8.99
C LYS A 138 -16.25 3.67 7.63
N PHE A 139 -15.83 2.75 6.76
CA PHE A 139 -15.40 3.08 5.39
C PHE A 139 -16.54 3.71 4.57
N VAL A 140 -17.73 3.12 4.61
CA VAL A 140 -18.92 3.64 3.91
C VAL A 140 -19.30 5.02 4.45
N ALA A 141 -19.36 5.19 5.77
CA ALA A 141 -19.63 6.51 6.37
C ALA A 141 -18.59 7.56 5.98
N ALA A 142 -17.30 7.21 5.98
CA ALA A 142 -16.23 8.11 5.56
C ALA A 142 -16.34 8.47 4.07
N SER A 143 -16.69 7.52 3.18
CA SER A 143 -16.92 7.81 1.76
C SER A 143 -18.10 8.77 1.52
N GLN A 144 -19.07 8.75 2.43
CA GLN A 144 -20.19 9.69 2.46
C GLN A 144 -19.87 10.98 3.22
N LYS A 145 -18.59 11.27 3.54
CA LYS A 145 -18.18 12.45 4.31
C LYS A 145 -18.89 12.57 5.66
N TRP A 146 -19.23 11.44 6.28
CA TRP A 146 -19.99 11.38 7.52
C TRP A 146 -21.37 12.06 7.44
N THR A 147 -22.01 12.06 6.28
CA THR A 147 -23.38 12.52 6.11
C THR A 147 -24.33 11.38 5.75
N CYS A 148 -25.57 11.49 6.22
CA CYS A 148 -26.63 10.53 5.95
C CYS A 148 -26.94 10.52 4.45
N GLY A 149 -26.95 9.31 3.85
CA GLY A 149 -27.21 9.15 2.42
C GLY A 149 -28.62 9.53 1.96
N LYS A 150 -29.55 9.77 2.90
CA LYS A 150 -30.94 10.17 2.60
C LYS A 150 -31.21 11.64 2.93
N CYS A 151 -31.03 12.04 4.19
CA CYS A 151 -31.39 13.39 4.65
C CYS A 151 -30.20 14.37 4.73
N ALA A 152 -29.00 13.96 4.30
CA ALA A 152 -27.78 14.77 4.26
C ALA A 152 -27.28 15.36 5.60
N LYS A 153 -27.97 15.12 6.73
CA LYS A 153 -27.48 15.51 8.06
C LYS A 153 -26.23 14.74 8.47
N GLN A 154 -25.42 15.30 9.35
CA GLN A 154 -24.25 14.62 9.89
C GLN A 154 -24.64 13.32 10.61
N LEU A 155 -23.91 12.25 10.34
CA LEU A 155 -24.11 10.94 10.96
C LEU A 155 -23.70 10.97 12.43
N PRO A 156 -24.55 10.55 13.38
CA PRO A 156 -24.18 10.41 14.78
C PRO A 156 -23.27 9.18 14.98
N ALA A 157 -22.67 9.04 16.17
CA ALA A 157 -21.80 7.91 16.49
C ALA A 157 -22.50 6.54 16.36
N TRP A 158 -23.82 6.50 16.54
CA TRP A 158 -24.67 5.31 16.43
C TRP A 158 -25.39 5.21 15.07
N PHE A 159 -24.74 5.66 13.99
CA PHE A 159 -25.26 5.47 12.64
C PHE A 159 -25.35 3.99 12.26
N GLU A 160 -26.21 3.70 11.30
CA GLU A 160 -26.43 2.34 10.81
C GLU A 160 -26.05 2.29 9.32
N VAL A 161 -25.55 1.14 8.87
CA VAL A 161 -25.20 0.91 7.47
C VAL A 161 -26.07 -0.20 6.95
N ASP A 162 -26.69 0.07 5.82
CA ASP A 162 -27.69 -0.80 5.23
C ASP A 162 -27.46 -0.95 3.71
N HIS A 163 -28.06 -1.97 3.11
CA HIS A 163 -27.90 -2.28 1.70
C HIS A 163 -28.84 -1.44 0.84
N LYS A 164 -28.36 -0.77 -0.21
CA LYS A 164 -29.22 -0.02 -1.16
C LYS A 164 -30.23 -0.97 -1.82
N ILE A 165 -29.77 -2.14 -2.24
CA ILE A 165 -30.57 -3.27 -2.70
C ILE A 165 -30.40 -4.38 -1.66
N ARG A 166 -31.50 -4.86 -1.08
CA ARG A 166 -31.45 -5.95 -0.09
C ARG A 166 -30.83 -7.22 -0.67
N LEU A 167 -30.19 -8.01 0.19
CA LEU A 167 -29.60 -9.30 -0.19
C LEU A 167 -30.63 -10.27 -0.79
N GLU A 168 -31.88 -10.22 -0.33
CA GLU A 168 -32.98 -11.07 -0.86
C GLU A 168 -33.41 -10.70 -2.28
N TYR A 169 -33.19 -9.45 -2.70
CA TYR A 169 -33.45 -8.97 -4.06
C TYR A 169 -32.19 -8.95 -4.94
N GLY A 170 -31.20 -9.81 -4.63
CA GLY A 170 -29.96 -9.91 -5.41
C GLY A 170 -28.89 -8.86 -5.06
N GLY A 171 -29.05 -8.14 -3.94
CA GLY A 171 -28.04 -7.22 -3.43
C GLY A 171 -26.75 -7.94 -2.98
N SER A 172 -25.66 -7.18 -2.88
CA SER A 172 -24.37 -7.69 -2.40
C SER A 172 -23.86 -6.92 -1.18
N ASN A 173 -22.86 -7.49 -0.50
CA ASN A 173 -22.14 -6.82 0.58
C ASN A 173 -21.02 -5.89 0.07
N HIS A 174 -21.02 -5.56 -1.22
CA HIS A 174 -20.03 -4.66 -1.82
C HIS A 174 -20.25 -3.22 -1.34
N VAL A 175 -19.18 -2.43 -1.22
CA VAL A 175 -19.26 -1.03 -0.74
C VAL A 175 -20.22 -0.17 -1.57
N ASP A 176 -20.34 -0.44 -2.86
CA ASP A 176 -21.23 0.30 -3.76
C ASP A 176 -22.72 0.09 -3.45
N ASN A 177 -23.06 -1.08 -2.89
CA ASN A 177 -24.42 -1.42 -2.47
C ASN A 177 -24.67 -1.09 -1.00
N LEU A 178 -23.76 -0.41 -0.30
CA LEU A 178 -23.95 -0.01 1.08
C LEU A 178 -24.19 1.49 1.17
N VAL A 179 -25.02 1.89 2.13
CA VAL A 179 -25.31 3.29 2.45
C VAL A 179 -25.36 3.47 3.96
N ALA A 180 -24.69 4.51 4.46
CA ALA A 180 -24.76 4.92 5.85
C ALA A 180 -25.95 5.88 6.07
N LEU A 181 -26.80 5.55 7.04
CA LEU A 181 -28.04 6.24 7.37
C LEU A 181 -28.07 6.61 8.85
N CYS A 182 -28.76 7.71 9.18
CA CYS A 182 -29.16 7.96 10.56
C CYS A 182 -30.29 7.01 10.98
N ARG A 183 -30.52 6.85 12.29
CA ARG A 183 -31.56 5.93 12.81
C ARG A 183 -32.95 6.23 12.25
N ASP A 184 -33.32 7.50 12.11
CA ASP A 184 -34.64 7.87 11.59
C ASP A 184 -34.83 7.39 10.14
N CYS A 185 -33.88 7.71 9.25
CA CYS A 185 -33.93 7.31 7.85
C CYS A 185 -33.81 5.78 7.66
N HIS A 186 -33.04 5.11 8.52
CA HIS A 186 -32.93 3.66 8.49
C HIS A 186 -34.24 2.99 8.96
N GLY A 187 -34.84 3.49 10.03
CA GLY A 187 -36.13 3.01 10.54
C GLY A 187 -37.25 3.22 9.53
N GLU A 188 -37.31 4.40 8.90
CA GLU A 188 -38.27 4.71 7.84
C GLU A 188 -38.12 3.76 6.65
N LYS A 189 -36.89 3.50 6.20
CA LYS A 189 -36.62 2.54 5.13
C LYS A 189 -37.08 1.13 5.52
N THR A 190 -36.72 0.67 6.72
CA THR A 190 -37.12 -0.65 7.22
C THR A 190 -38.65 -0.79 7.27
N ALA A 191 -39.35 0.25 7.70
CA ALA A 191 -40.81 0.27 7.74
C ALA A 191 -41.41 0.17 6.33
N MET A 192 -40.92 0.98 5.38
CA MET A 192 -41.41 0.96 3.99
C MET A 192 -41.15 -0.36 3.27
N GLU A 193 -40.05 -1.05 3.59
CA GLU A 193 -39.71 -2.34 2.97
C GLU A 193 -40.48 -3.54 3.56
N ASN A 194 -41.13 -3.35 4.71
CA ASN A 194 -41.91 -4.40 5.39
C ASN A 194 -43.43 -4.11 5.35
N LEU A 195 -43.85 -3.05 4.67
CA LEU A 195 -45.25 -2.77 4.33
C LEU A 195 -45.68 -3.56 3.09
#